data_AF-A0A9W4GV51-F1
#
_entry.id   AF-A0A9W4GV51-F1
#
_cell.length_a   1.000
_cell.length_b   1.000
_cell.length_c   1.000
_cell.angle_alpha   90.00
_cell.angle_beta   90.00
_cell.angle_gamma   90.00
#
_symmetry.space_group_name_H-M   'P 1'
#
loop_
_entity.id
_entity.type
_entity.pdbx_description
1 polymer ?
#
loop_
_entity_poly.entity_id
_entity_poly.type
_entity_poly.pdbx_seq_one_letter_code
_entity_poly.pdbx_strand_id
1 'polypeptide(L)'
;MLPHRKAYSAAFAVVVLALASAVSGCSDSGGAEEKNASARTTAAYTASLAGSGTPTDEDMRVTADRVRERAAALGLKDTDVRVDGTVVTITAPHGNADRLRRMTTTALLEFRPVLDPATAGQNGLKQAYDSMDCSRTTRATPSLPARPTVACDGVKEQKYLLGPTALDGAKVESATAEFDSVTGAGWLVDLAFSPAGSKTFAAVTGTLAQHTPPTNQFAIVVDAEVISAPSVVSAITGGKAQISGSYTKEGAQDLAAAISSGALPVQLTADGNG
;
A
#
# COMPACT_ATOMS: atom_id res chain seq x y z
N MET A 1 -4.32 12.88 -1.54
CA MET A 1 -5.37 12.38 -2.45
C MET A 1 -4.70 11.51 -3.50
N LEU A 2 -4.82 10.18 -3.43
CA LEU A 2 -4.51 9.29 -4.55
C LEU A 2 -5.75 9.29 -5.48
N PRO A 3 -5.64 9.65 -6.76
CA PRO A 3 -6.79 9.82 -7.62
C PRO A 3 -7.06 8.54 -8.40
N HIS A 4 -7.82 7.58 -7.86
CA HIS A 4 -8.27 6.46 -8.70
C HIS A 4 -9.75 6.11 -8.57
N ARG A 5 -10.60 7.02 -8.11
CA ARG A 5 -12.06 6.81 -8.15
C ARG A 5 -12.85 8.11 -8.34
N LYS A 6 -13.05 8.54 -9.59
CA LYS A 6 -14.37 8.68 -10.26
C LYS A 6 -14.42 9.75 -11.36
N ALA A 7 -15.26 9.42 -12.35
CA ALA A 7 -16.14 10.26 -13.16
C ALA A 7 -15.58 10.92 -14.45
N TYR A 8 -16.04 10.37 -15.58
CA TYR A 8 -16.26 11.10 -16.81
C TYR A 8 -17.04 12.40 -16.55
N SER A 9 -16.56 13.52 -17.08
CA SER A 9 -17.40 14.64 -17.45
C SER A 9 -16.91 15.20 -18.79
N ALA A 10 -17.84 15.29 -19.73
CA ALA A 10 -17.61 15.72 -21.09
C ALA A 10 -17.31 17.23 -21.17
N ALA A 11 -16.64 17.59 -22.27
CA ALA A 11 -16.43 18.93 -22.82
C ALA A 11 -15.42 19.82 -22.09
N PHE A 12 -14.28 20.08 -22.74
CA PHE A 12 -13.96 21.42 -23.25
C PHE A 12 -12.87 21.31 -24.32
N ALA A 13 -13.13 21.93 -25.47
CA ALA A 13 -12.24 21.99 -26.61
C ALA A 13 -11.03 22.89 -26.32
N VAL A 14 -9.83 22.44 -26.67
CA VAL A 14 -8.66 23.32 -26.83
C VAL A 14 -8.12 23.12 -28.24
N VAL A 15 -8.28 24.17 -29.03
CA VAL A 15 -7.68 24.35 -30.36
C VAL A 15 -6.17 24.51 -30.17
N VAL A 16 -5.38 23.60 -30.75
CA VAL A 16 -3.93 23.77 -30.90
C VAL A 16 -3.65 24.07 -32.37
N LEU A 17 -3.32 25.32 -32.66
CA LEU A 17 -2.84 25.74 -33.96
C LEU A 17 -1.36 25.32 -34.08
N ALA A 18 -1.08 24.27 -34.86
CA ALA A 18 0.28 23.91 -35.22
C ALA A 18 0.65 24.58 -36.56
N LEU A 19 1.54 25.57 -36.52
CA LEU A 19 2.32 26.01 -37.67
C LEU A 19 3.74 25.47 -37.50
N ALA A 20 4.12 24.51 -38.34
CA ALA A 20 5.52 24.18 -38.58
C ALA A 20 5.70 23.73 -40.03
N SER A 21 6.66 24.39 -40.67
CA SER A 21 6.97 24.45 -42.09
C SER A 21 7.46 23.11 -42.65
N ALA A 22 7.09 22.82 -43.90
CA ALA A 22 7.67 21.75 -44.69
C ALA A 22 9.13 22.06 -45.08
N VAL A 23 10.04 21.12 -44.85
CA VAL A 23 11.27 20.97 -45.64
C VAL A 23 11.35 19.52 -46.10
N SER A 24 11.20 19.34 -47.41
CA SER A 24 11.47 18.10 -48.12
C SER A 24 12.98 17.95 -48.37
N GLY A 25 13.52 16.78 -48.07
CA GLY A 25 14.87 16.38 -48.48
C GLY A 25 15.05 14.87 -48.34
N CYS A 26 14.93 14.16 -49.47
CA CYS A 26 15.25 12.73 -49.58
C CYS A 26 16.75 12.54 -49.85
N SER A 27 17.42 11.62 -49.14
CA SER A 27 18.52 10.80 -49.68
C SER A 27 18.86 9.64 -48.74
N ASP A 28 19.40 8.58 -49.32
CA ASP A 28 19.13 7.16 -49.07
C ASP A 28 20.16 6.42 -48.17
N SER A 29 19.70 5.28 -47.65
CA SER A 29 20.43 4.05 -47.29
C SER A 29 21.30 3.95 -46.02
N GLY A 30 20.96 2.96 -45.18
CA GLY A 30 21.95 2.17 -44.42
C GLY A 30 21.87 2.24 -42.90
N GLY A 31 20.96 1.44 -42.31
CA GLY A 31 20.98 1.15 -40.88
C GLY A 31 19.58 0.80 -40.37
N ALA A 32 19.31 -0.48 -40.18
CA ALA A 32 18.15 -0.91 -39.41
C ALA A 32 18.36 -0.49 -37.95
N GLU A 33 17.98 0.74 -37.63
CA GLU A 33 17.95 1.24 -36.26
C GLU A 33 16.71 0.67 -35.57
N GLU A 34 16.97 -0.14 -34.55
CA GLU A 34 16.04 -0.89 -33.74
C GLU A 34 15.02 0.05 -33.06
N LYS A 35 13.90 0.32 -33.73
CA LYS A 35 12.72 1.01 -33.16
C LYS A 35 12.04 0.12 -32.11
N ASN A 36 12.63 -0.02 -30.93
CA ASN A 36 11.88 -0.29 -29.69
C ASN A 36 12.71 0.04 -28.42
N ALA A 37 13.25 1.26 -28.32
CA ALA A 37 13.71 1.76 -27.02
C ALA A 37 12.47 2.11 -26.18
N SER A 38 11.96 1.12 -25.45
CA SER A 38 10.89 1.28 -24.46
C SER A 38 11.18 2.49 -23.57
N ALA A 39 10.33 3.51 -23.65
CA ALA A 39 10.47 4.71 -22.83
C ALA A 39 10.63 4.32 -21.36
N ARG A 40 11.76 4.71 -20.75
CA ARG A 40 12.00 4.54 -19.31
C ARG A 40 11.42 5.73 -18.57
N THR A 41 10.87 5.48 -17.39
CA THR A 41 10.42 6.55 -16.49
C THR A 41 11.35 6.58 -15.30
N THR A 42 11.85 7.78 -14.99
CA THR A 42 12.67 8.04 -13.81
C THR A 42 11.90 8.92 -12.84
N ALA A 43 11.91 8.58 -11.56
CA ALA A 43 11.38 9.40 -10.48
C ALA A 43 12.33 9.38 -9.28
N ALA A 44 12.48 10.53 -8.62
CA ALA A 44 13.25 10.68 -7.40
C ALA A 44 12.30 10.82 -6.20
N TYR A 45 12.71 10.22 -5.09
CA TYR A 45 11.97 10.21 -3.84
C TYR A 45 12.89 10.56 -2.69
N THR A 46 12.44 11.46 -1.82
CA THR A 46 13.11 11.76 -0.56
C THR A 46 12.58 10.82 0.54
N ALA A 47 13.50 10.14 1.21
CA ALA A 47 13.20 9.24 2.33
C ALA A 47 13.11 9.98 3.67
N SER A 48 12.13 9.61 4.48
CA SER A 48 11.98 10.07 5.86
C SER A 48 11.54 8.92 6.78
N LEU A 49 11.96 8.99 8.04
CA LEU A 49 11.43 8.08 9.05
C LEU A 49 10.02 8.50 9.45
N ALA A 50 9.18 7.53 9.83
CA ALA A 50 7.86 7.81 10.40
C ALA A 50 7.91 8.56 11.75
N GLY A 51 9.05 8.46 12.45
CA GLY A 51 9.33 9.18 13.69
C GLY A 51 10.41 10.25 13.50
N SER A 52 10.97 10.73 14.60
CA SER A 52 12.10 11.65 14.58
C SER A 52 13.40 10.93 14.20
N GLY A 53 14.22 11.58 13.37
CA GLY A 53 15.56 11.12 13.01
C GLY A 53 15.81 11.17 11.51
N THR A 54 17.01 10.77 11.11
CA THR A 54 17.40 10.62 9.71
C THR A 54 17.50 9.13 9.37
N PRO A 55 17.03 8.69 8.19
CA PRO A 55 17.25 7.32 7.72
C PRO A 55 18.73 6.92 7.80
N THR A 56 19.01 5.71 8.26
CA THR A 56 20.36 5.15 8.25
C THR A 56 20.70 4.55 6.88
N ASP A 57 21.98 4.34 6.60
CA ASP A 57 22.41 3.66 5.37
C ASP A 57 21.77 2.27 5.21
N GLU A 58 21.57 1.57 6.34
CA GLU A 58 20.89 0.27 6.36
C GLU A 58 19.41 0.40 6.00
N ASP A 59 18.70 1.41 6.53
CA ASP A 59 17.31 1.67 6.17
C ASP A 59 17.18 1.95 4.67
N MET A 60 18.10 2.73 4.10
CA MET A 60 18.11 3.07 2.68
C MET A 60 18.44 1.86 1.81
N ARG A 61 19.39 1.02 2.23
CA ARG A 61 19.74 -0.23 1.54
C ARG A 61 18.55 -1.19 1.50
N VAL A 62 17.94 -1.44 2.67
CA VAL A 62 16.74 -2.29 2.78
C VAL A 62 15.60 -1.72 1.95
N THR A 63 15.39 -0.40 1.97
CA THR A 63 14.37 0.27 1.14
C THR A 63 14.59 0.00 -0.34
N ALA A 64 15.82 0.18 -0.84
CA ALA A 64 16.13 -0.07 -2.24
C ALA A 64 15.91 -1.54 -2.63
N ASP A 65 16.29 -2.49 -1.77
CA ASP A 65 16.07 -3.92 -1.99
C ASP A 65 14.57 -4.25 -2.08
N ARG A 66 13.75 -3.74 -1.16
CA ARG A 66 12.29 -3.93 -1.20
C ARG A 66 11.64 -3.33 -2.45
N VAL A 67 12.07 -2.15 -2.87
CA VAL A 67 11.56 -1.52 -4.10
C VAL A 67 11.90 -2.37 -5.33
N ARG A 68 13.12 -2.94 -5.40
CA ARG A 68 13.50 -3.87 -6.49
C ARG A 68 12.66 -5.15 -6.47
N GLU A 69 12.44 -5.73 -5.30
CA GLU A 69 11.58 -6.93 -5.14
C GLU A 69 10.15 -6.67 -5.63
N ARG A 70 9.58 -5.50 -5.29
CA ARG A 70 8.25 -5.08 -5.78
C ARG A 70 8.24 -4.90 -7.29
N ALA A 71 9.26 -4.25 -7.84
CA ALA A 71 9.41 -4.07 -9.28
C ALA A 71 9.41 -5.42 -10.00
N ALA A 72 10.21 -6.37 -9.50
CA ALA A 72 10.29 -7.72 -10.06
C ALA A 72 8.94 -8.46 -9.98
N ALA A 73 8.24 -8.38 -8.84
CA ALA A 73 6.91 -8.98 -8.65
C ALA A 73 5.85 -8.40 -9.61
N LEU A 74 6.01 -7.13 -10.01
CA LEU A 74 5.13 -6.44 -10.97
C LEU A 74 5.59 -6.58 -12.43
N GLY A 75 6.61 -7.40 -12.69
CA GLY A 75 7.13 -7.67 -14.03
C GLY A 75 8.10 -6.60 -14.58
N LEU A 76 8.54 -5.65 -13.75
CA LEU A 76 9.47 -4.58 -14.12
C LEU A 76 10.92 -5.00 -13.81
N LYS A 77 11.36 -6.12 -14.39
CA LYS A 77 12.64 -6.77 -14.03
C LYS A 77 13.89 -5.92 -14.31
N ASP A 78 13.82 -4.98 -15.24
CA ASP A 78 14.93 -4.07 -15.57
C ASP A 78 14.84 -2.72 -14.82
N THR A 79 14.20 -2.72 -13.65
CA THR A 79 14.12 -1.52 -12.79
C THR A 79 15.44 -1.31 -12.07
N ASP A 80 16.02 -0.13 -12.30
CA ASP A 80 17.18 0.35 -11.58
C ASP A 80 16.74 1.21 -10.38
N VAL A 81 17.34 0.95 -9.22
CA VAL A 81 17.08 1.71 -7.98
C VAL A 81 18.43 2.15 -7.43
N ARG A 82 18.63 3.46 -7.30
CA ARG A 82 19.84 4.08 -6.76
C ARG A 82 19.53 4.84 -5.49
N VAL A 83 20.49 4.85 -4.58
CA VAL A 83 20.43 5.58 -3.31
C VAL A 83 21.58 6.58 -3.31
N ASP A 84 21.26 7.85 -3.00
CA ASP A 84 22.22 8.92 -2.75
C ASP A 84 21.79 9.70 -1.51
N GLY A 85 22.47 9.44 -0.38
CA GLY A 85 22.03 9.91 0.94
C GLY A 85 20.60 9.45 1.24
N THR A 86 19.68 10.41 1.43
CA THR A 86 18.24 10.16 1.65
C THR A 86 17.42 10.13 0.37
N VAL A 87 18.03 10.25 -0.80
CA VAL A 87 17.32 10.27 -2.09
C VAL A 87 17.36 8.88 -2.72
N VAL A 88 16.18 8.37 -3.10
CA VAL A 88 16.02 7.14 -3.88
C VAL A 88 15.60 7.51 -5.30
N THR A 89 16.43 7.21 -6.28
CA THR A 89 16.09 7.36 -7.70
C THR A 89 15.69 6.02 -8.28
N ILE A 90 14.51 5.95 -8.90
CA ILE A 90 13.98 4.74 -9.52
C ILE A 90 13.82 4.98 -11.01
N THR A 91 14.41 4.12 -11.83
CA THR A 91 14.25 4.11 -13.29
C THR A 91 13.65 2.77 -13.72
N ALA A 92 12.43 2.76 -14.24
CA ALA A 92 11.74 1.53 -14.67
C ALA A 92 11.39 1.54 -16.16
N PRO A 93 11.42 0.37 -16.83
CA PRO A 93 10.95 0.22 -18.20
C PRO A 93 9.42 0.29 -18.27
N HIS A 94 8.85 0.95 -19.28
CA HIS A 94 7.40 1.01 -19.50
C HIS A 94 6.60 1.51 -18.28
N GLY A 95 7.26 2.17 -17.32
CA GLY A 95 6.62 2.71 -16.14
C GLY A 95 5.80 3.95 -16.50
N ASN A 96 4.89 4.32 -15.61
CA ASN A 96 4.44 5.70 -15.51
C ASN A 96 4.66 6.17 -14.07
N ALA A 97 4.65 7.48 -13.86
CA ALA A 97 4.91 8.06 -12.54
C ALA A 97 3.97 7.51 -11.46
N ASP A 98 2.70 7.24 -11.81
CA ASP A 98 1.72 6.69 -10.88
C ASP A 98 2.09 5.28 -10.41
N ARG A 99 2.56 4.42 -11.31
CA ARG A 99 2.99 3.06 -10.95
C ARG A 99 4.21 3.09 -10.04
N LEU A 100 5.19 3.95 -10.33
CA LEU A 100 6.36 4.14 -9.46
C LEU A 100 5.96 4.68 -8.07
N ARG A 101 5.01 5.61 -8.00
CA ARG A 101 4.43 6.10 -6.74
C ARG A 101 3.76 4.98 -5.92
N ARG A 102 3.08 4.03 -6.56
CA ARG A 102 2.43 2.92 -5.84
C ARG A 102 3.44 1.89 -5.33
N MET A 103 4.51 1.64 -6.06
CA MET A 103 5.62 0.76 -5.64
C MET A 103 6.40 1.31 -4.43
N THR A 104 6.36 2.62 -4.21
CA THR A 104 7.11 3.32 -3.16
C THR A 104 6.28 3.58 -1.88
N THR A 105 5.06 3.03 -1.82
CA THR A 105 4.27 3.01 -0.57
C THR A 105 4.98 2.23 0.53
N THR A 106 4.72 2.48 1.82
CA THR A 106 5.37 1.69 2.88
C THR A 106 4.82 0.27 2.92
N ALA A 107 3.50 0.11 2.81
CA ALA A 107 2.78 -1.16 2.98
C ALA A 107 3.01 -1.80 4.37
N LEU A 108 3.00 -0.97 5.41
CA LEU A 108 2.99 -1.45 6.79
C LEU A 108 1.65 -2.13 7.08
N LEU A 109 1.65 -3.45 7.05
CA LEU A 109 0.49 -4.29 7.33
C LEU A 109 0.44 -4.67 8.82
N GLU A 110 -0.70 -4.44 9.45
CA GLU A 110 -0.96 -4.80 10.84
C GLU A 110 -2.34 -5.43 10.99
N PHE A 111 -2.44 -6.45 11.83
CA PHE A 111 -3.70 -7.02 12.29
C PHE A 111 -3.92 -6.63 13.74
N ARG A 112 -5.04 -5.95 14.02
CA ARG A 112 -5.29 -5.32 15.31
C ARG A 112 -6.71 -5.64 15.80
N PRO A 113 -6.88 -6.20 17.01
CA PRO A 113 -8.21 -6.37 17.60
C PRO A 113 -8.95 -5.05 17.68
N VAL A 114 -10.25 -5.03 17.37
CA VAL A 114 -11.09 -3.85 17.64
C VAL A 114 -11.47 -3.85 19.12
N LEU A 115 -11.34 -2.68 19.76
CA LEU A 115 -11.73 -2.46 21.14
C LEU A 115 -13.10 -1.78 21.18
N ASP A 116 -13.82 -1.95 22.30
CA ASP A 116 -15.05 -1.22 22.55
C ASP A 116 -14.75 0.21 23.04
N PRO A 117 -15.14 1.26 22.29
CA PRO A 117 -14.97 2.64 22.70
C PRO A 117 -15.66 2.99 24.03
N ALA A 118 -16.74 2.29 24.40
CA ALA A 118 -17.46 2.50 25.66
C ALA A 118 -16.62 2.09 26.88
N THR A 119 -15.70 1.14 26.70
CA THR A 119 -14.80 0.63 27.75
C THR A 119 -13.40 1.23 27.68
N ALA A 120 -13.15 2.17 26.76
CA ALA A 120 -11.88 2.86 26.57
C ALA A 120 -11.60 3.84 27.73
N GLY A 121 -11.41 3.31 28.94
CA GLY A 121 -11.38 4.07 30.18
C GLY A 121 -10.02 4.63 30.58
N GLN A 122 -8.96 4.51 29.78
CA GLN A 122 -7.60 4.91 30.20
C GLN A 122 -6.80 5.54 29.06
N ASN A 123 -5.99 6.55 29.39
CA ASN A 123 -4.91 7.13 28.57
C ASN A 123 -5.27 8.02 27.37
N GLY A 124 -6.41 8.72 27.38
CA GLY A 124 -6.75 9.70 26.33
C GLY A 124 -7.20 9.10 24.99
N LEU A 125 -7.21 7.77 24.86
CA LEU A 125 -7.68 7.06 23.66
C LEU A 125 -9.15 7.32 23.34
N LYS A 126 -10.01 7.40 24.37
CA LYS A 126 -11.41 7.78 24.18
C LYS A 126 -11.53 9.19 23.61
N GLN A 127 -10.75 10.14 24.10
CA GLN A 127 -10.75 11.50 23.57
C GLN A 127 -10.24 11.53 22.13
N ALA A 128 -9.17 10.80 21.83
CA ALA A 128 -8.68 10.64 20.45
C ALA A 128 -9.77 10.06 19.54
N TYR A 129 -10.48 9.02 19.99
CA TYR A 129 -11.56 8.39 19.25
C TYR A 129 -12.76 9.32 19.05
N ASP A 130 -13.12 10.10 20.07
CA ASP A 130 -14.22 11.06 20.01
C ASP A 130 -13.88 12.25 19.10
N SER A 131 -12.60 12.66 19.07
CA SER A 131 -12.11 13.75 18.22
C SER A 131 -11.75 13.34 16.79
N MET A 132 -11.65 12.03 16.50
CA MET A 132 -11.25 11.53 15.19
C MET A 132 -12.33 11.87 14.16
N ASP A 133 -11.93 12.58 13.12
CA ASP A 133 -12.80 12.97 12.00
C ASP A 133 -12.36 12.23 10.74
N CYS A 134 -13.08 11.16 10.43
CA CYS A 134 -12.81 10.32 9.26
C CYS A 134 -13.25 10.93 7.93
N SER A 135 -13.93 12.09 7.95
CA SER A 135 -14.24 12.84 6.72
C SER A 135 -13.06 13.66 6.21
N ARG A 136 -12.03 13.86 7.05
CA ARG A 136 -10.81 14.59 6.68
C ARG A 136 -9.75 13.64 6.12
N THR A 137 -9.13 14.07 5.03
CA THR A 137 -8.06 13.33 4.31
C THR A 137 -6.70 13.39 5.00
N THR A 138 -6.63 13.72 6.30
CA THR A 138 -5.38 13.68 7.06
C THR A 138 -5.02 12.23 7.34
N ARG A 139 -4.19 11.65 6.47
CA ARG A 139 -3.61 10.32 6.69
C ARG A 139 -2.71 10.40 7.91
N ALA A 140 -2.99 9.59 8.92
CA ALA A 140 -2.08 9.44 10.04
C ALA A 140 -0.72 8.96 9.50
N THR A 141 0.37 9.52 10.02
CA THR A 141 1.70 9.00 9.72
C THR A 141 1.74 7.55 10.20
N PRO A 142 2.08 6.57 9.33
CA PRO A 142 2.27 5.19 9.73
C PRO A 142 3.37 5.13 10.77
N SER A 143 3.02 5.18 12.04
CA SER A 143 3.94 4.87 13.12
C SER A 143 3.80 3.40 13.45
N LEU A 144 4.83 2.80 14.02
CA LEU A 144 4.76 1.48 14.61
C LEU A 144 4.39 1.60 16.09
N PRO A 145 3.14 1.91 16.53
CA PRO A 145 2.79 1.63 17.89
C PRO A 145 2.28 0.20 17.96
N ALA A 146 3.07 -0.65 18.61
CA ALA A 146 2.56 -1.81 19.35
C ALA A 146 1.56 -1.40 20.47
N ARG A 147 1.03 -0.17 20.47
CA ARG A 147 0.13 0.40 21.48
C ARG A 147 -1.25 0.64 20.86
N PRO A 148 -2.33 0.60 21.65
CA PRO A 148 -3.66 0.92 21.15
C PRO A 148 -3.69 2.30 20.45
N THR A 149 -4.50 2.44 19.41
CA THR A 149 -4.63 3.69 18.64
C THR A 149 -6.04 3.82 18.05
N VAL A 150 -6.31 4.95 17.41
CA VAL A 150 -7.52 5.19 16.63
C VAL A 150 -7.17 5.28 15.15
N ALA A 151 -8.02 4.73 14.30
CA ALA A 151 -7.83 4.76 12.85
C ALA A 151 -9.18 4.85 12.14
N CYS A 152 -9.15 5.35 10.91
CA CYS A 152 -10.33 5.43 10.05
C CYS A 152 -10.30 4.33 8.99
N ASP A 153 -11.47 3.83 8.64
CA ASP A 153 -11.73 3.18 7.36
C ASP A 153 -11.94 4.28 6.31
N GLY A 154 -11.04 4.33 5.33
CA GLY A 154 -11.04 5.39 4.31
C GLY A 154 -12.17 5.28 3.28
N VAL A 155 -12.96 4.19 3.29
CA VAL A 155 -14.10 3.98 2.38
C VAL A 155 -15.42 4.21 3.10
N LYS A 156 -15.56 3.67 4.33
CA LYS A 156 -16.79 3.78 5.12
C LYS A 156 -16.83 5.01 6.00
N GLU A 157 -15.73 5.78 6.05
CA GLU A 157 -15.53 6.90 6.97
C GLU A 157 -15.82 6.50 8.43
N GLN A 158 -15.59 5.22 8.75
CA GLN A 158 -15.86 4.67 10.07
C GLN A 158 -14.60 4.74 10.93
N LYS A 159 -14.73 5.27 12.14
CA LYS A 159 -13.67 5.25 13.15
C LYS A 159 -13.61 3.91 13.87
N TYR A 160 -12.40 3.46 14.15
CA TYR A 160 -12.11 2.26 14.94
C TYR A 160 -11.18 2.62 16.10
N LEU A 161 -11.49 2.08 17.27
CA LEU A 161 -10.53 1.98 18.37
C LEU A 161 -9.85 0.63 18.25
N LEU A 162 -8.53 0.64 18.09
CA LEU A 162 -7.74 -0.53 17.80
C LEU A 162 -6.82 -0.85 18.97
N GLY A 163 -6.76 -2.12 19.36
CA GLY A 163 -5.82 -2.65 20.34
C GLY A 163 -4.39 -2.68 19.82
N PRO A 164 -3.44 -3.20 20.60
CA PRO A 164 -2.07 -3.43 20.13
C PRO A 164 -2.02 -4.27 18.85
N THR A 165 -0.94 -4.12 18.09
CA THR A 165 -0.67 -4.95 16.92
C THR A 165 -0.47 -6.40 17.35
N ALA A 166 -1.40 -7.28 16.95
CA ALA A 166 -1.40 -8.69 17.33
C ALA A 166 -0.63 -9.55 16.33
N LEU A 167 -0.60 -9.13 15.07
CA LEU A 167 0.19 -9.73 13.99
C LEU A 167 0.62 -8.62 13.03
N ASP A 168 1.83 -8.71 12.48
CA ASP A 168 2.34 -7.74 11.50
C ASP A 168 2.64 -8.43 10.16
N GLY A 169 2.94 -7.61 9.15
CA GLY A 169 3.32 -8.07 7.81
C GLY A 169 4.57 -8.96 7.80
N ALA A 170 5.45 -8.88 8.80
CA ALA A 170 6.63 -9.75 8.88
C ALA A 170 6.27 -11.21 9.18
N LYS A 171 5.02 -11.50 9.57
CA LYS A 171 4.48 -12.86 9.72
C LYS A 171 3.74 -13.38 8.49
N VAL A 172 3.60 -12.57 7.45
CA VAL A 172 3.09 -12.98 6.14
C VAL A 172 4.23 -13.59 5.32
N GLU A 173 4.02 -14.78 4.79
CA GLU A 173 5.00 -15.48 3.94
C GLU A 173 4.79 -15.12 2.47
N SER A 174 3.54 -14.95 2.03
CA SER A 174 3.21 -14.51 0.68
C SER A 174 1.88 -13.78 0.62
N ALA A 175 1.75 -12.85 -0.32
CA ALA A 175 0.50 -12.21 -0.70
C ALA A 175 0.28 -12.30 -2.22
N THR A 176 -0.93 -12.67 -2.63
CA THR A 176 -1.27 -12.87 -4.05
C THR A 176 -2.56 -12.15 -4.39
N ALA A 177 -2.57 -11.42 -5.50
CA ALA A 177 -3.78 -10.81 -6.04
C ALA A 177 -4.58 -11.85 -6.83
N GLU A 178 -5.83 -12.08 -6.42
CA GLU A 178 -6.73 -13.06 -7.04
C GLU A 178 -8.06 -12.39 -7.40
N PHE A 179 -8.68 -12.83 -8.49
CA PHE A 179 -10.07 -12.45 -8.78
C PHE A 179 -11.00 -13.42 -8.05
N ASP A 180 -11.95 -12.88 -7.28
CA ASP A 180 -12.97 -13.69 -6.63
C ASP A 180 -13.93 -14.27 -7.68
N SER A 181 -13.57 -15.44 -8.21
CA SER A 181 -14.37 -16.17 -9.20
C SER A 181 -15.61 -16.82 -8.59
N VAL A 182 -15.69 -16.93 -7.27
CA VAL A 182 -16.82 -17.55 -6.57
C VAL A 182 -17.99 -16.57 -6.51
N THR A 183 -17.72 -15.34 -6.08
CA THR A 183 -18.77 -14.32 -5.92
C THR A 183 -18.80 -13.30 -7.06
N GLY A 184 -17.73 -13.20 -7.85
CA GLY A 184 -17.57 -12.14 -8.85
C GLY A 184 -17.39 -10.75 -8.23
N ALA A 185 -17.14 -10.63 -6.93
CA ALA A 185 -17.09 -9.36 -6.21
C ALA A 185 -15.87 -8.48 -6.55
N GLY A 186 -14.94 -8.99 -7.38
CA GLY A 186 -13.78 -8.25 -7.88
C GLY A 186 -12.46 -8.84 -7.41
N TRP A 187 -11.43 -8.00 -7.38
CA TRP A 187 -10.08 -8.40 -6.96
C TRP A 187 -9.92 -8.34 -5.44
N LEU A 188 -9.23 -9.35 -4.90
CA LEU A 188 -8.84 -9.46 -3.50
C LEU A 188 -7.34 -9.79 -3.39
N VAL A 189 -6.80 -9.68 -2.18
CA VAL A 189 -5.44 -10.13 -1.87
C VAL A 189 -5.51 -11.28 -0.88
N ASP A 190 -5.10 -12.47 -1.33
CA ASP A 190 -4.91 -13.64 -0.48
C ASP A 190 -3.58 -13.54 0.25
N LEU A 191 -3.59 -13.82 1.54
CA LEU A 191 -2.41 -13.86 2.40
C LEU A 191 -2.19 -15.30 2.86
N ALA A 192 -0.94 -15.75 2.79
CA ALA A 192 -0.48 -16.94 3.49
C ALA A 192 0.48 -16.52 4.60
N PHE A 193 0.23 -16.97 5.81
CA PHE A 193 1.10 -16.69 6.95
C PHE A 193 2.18 -17.75 7.08
N SER A 194 3.35 -17.31 7.54
CA SER A 194 4.41 -18.21 8.02
C SER A 194 3.88 -19.17 9.10
N PRO A 195 4.57 -20.28 9.43
CA PRO A 195 4.13 -21.18 10.49
C PRO A 195 3.92 -20.49 11.85
N ALA A 196 4.83 -19.57 12.21
CA ALA A 196 4.69 -18.76 13.42
C ALA A 196 3.50 -17.80 13.32
N GLY A 197 3.31 -17.15 12.16
CA GLY A 197 2.18 -16.27 11.90
C GLY A 197 0.84 -16.99 11.98
N SER A 198 0.74 -18.16 11.36
CA SER A 198 -0.44 -19.02 11.38
C SER A 198 -0.86 -19.40 12.80
N LYS A 199 0.11 -19.73 13.67
CA LYS A 199 -0.16 -20.04 15.08
C LYS A 199 -0.68 -18.83 15.84
N THR A 200 -0.05 -17.67 15.67
CA THR A 200 -0.51 -16.42 16.30
C THR A 200 -1.89 -16.02 15.80
N PHE A 201 -2.13 -16.08 14.49
CA PHE A 201 -3.42 -15.75 13.88
C PHE A 201 -4.55 -16.66 14.39
N ALA A 202 -4.31 -17.98 14.46
CA ALA A 202 -5.27 -18.93 15.01
C ALA A 202 -5.58 -18.67 16.49
N ALA A 203 -4.56 -18.35 17.30
CA ALA A 203 -4.76 -18.04 18.71
C ALA A 203 -5.60 -16.77 18.90
N VAL A 204 -5.25 -15.69 18.20
CA VAL A 204 -5.96 -14.40 18.31
C VAL A 204 -7.39 -14.54 17.82
N THR A 205 -7.63 -15.14 16.66
CA THR A 205 -8.98 -15.36 16.15
C THR A 205 -9.81 -16.27 17.05
N GLY A 206 -9.21 -17.28 17.68
CA GLY A 206 -9.87 -18.13 18.66
C GLY A 206 -10.30 -17.39 19.94
N THR A 207 -9.55 -16.39 20.37
CA THR A 207 -9.97 -15.48 21.45
C THR A 207 -11.10 -14.55 20.99
N LEU A 208 -10.93 -13.88 19.84
CA LEU A 208 -11.91 -12.92 19.32
C LEU A 208 -13.28 -13.57 19.04
N ALA A 209 -13.30 -14.83 18.58
CA ALA A 209 -14.53 -15.57 18.34
C ALA A 209 -15.42 -15.77 19.58
N GLN A 210 -14.87 -15.63 20.79
CA GLN A 210 -15.62 -15.75 22.05
C GLN A 210 -16.30 -14.45 22.46
N HIS A 211 -16.01 -13.34 21.77
CA HIS A 211 -16.53 -12.03 22.09
C HIS A 211 -17.76 -11.69 21.23
N THR A 212 -18.45 -10.63 21.61
CA THR A 212 -19.52 -10.03 20.81
C THR A 212 -19.02 -8.77 20.09
N PRO A 213 -19.69 -8.35 18.99
CA PRO A 213 -19.37 -7.09 18.32
C PRO A 213 -19.41 -5.90 19.29
N PRO A 214 -18.48 -4.92 19.15
CA PRO A 214 -17.42 -4.83 18.12
C PRO A 214 -16.13 -5.60 18.48
N THR A 215 -16.01 -6.12 19.70
CA THR A 215 -14.76 -6.71 20.22
C THR A 215 -14.39 -8.08 19.65
N ASN A 216 -15.23 -8.65 18.79
CA ASN A 216 -14.93 -9.84 18.00
C ASN A 216 -14.38 -9.52 16.60
N GLN A 217 -14.14 -8.25 16.28
CA GLN A 217 -13.58 -7.86 14.98
C GLN A 217 -12.05 -7.87 15.00
N PHE A 218 -11.46 -8.27 13.87
CA PHE A 218 -10.02 -8.23 13.65
C PHE A 218 -9.69 -7.29 12.49
N ALA A 219 -9.23 -6.08 12.80
CA ALA A 219 -8.95 -5.06 11.80
C ALA A 219 -7.65 -5.38 11.05
N ILE A 220 -7.69 -5.25 9.73
CA ILE A 220 -6.55 -5.23 8.82
C ILE A 220 -6.24 -3.77 8.51
N VAL A 221 -5.06 -3.33 8.93
CA VAL A 221 -4.59 -1.95 8.81
C VAL A 221 -3.40 -1.92 7.86
N VAL A 222 -3.42 -1.00 6.90
CA VAL A 222 -2.30 -0.75 6.00
C VAL A 222 -1.96 0.73 6.08
N ASP A 223 -0.71 1.06 6.42
CA ASP A 223 -0.23 2.44 6.51
C ASP A 223 -1.14 3.33 7.38
N ALA A 224 -1.49 2.83 8.58
CA ALA A 224 -2.38 3.45 9.56
C ALA A 224 -3.85 3.68 9.12
N GLU A 225 -4.27 3.07 8.01
CA GLU A 225 -5.64 3.10 7.51
C GLU A 225 -6.30 1.73 7.66
N VAL A 226 -7.52 1.68 8.21
CA VAL A 226 -8.28 0.43 8.30
C VAL A 226 -8.81 0.09 6.90
N ILE A 227 -8.37 -1.03 6.38
CA ILE A 227 -8.82 -1.52 5.07
C ILE A 227 -10.07 -2.39 5.23
N SER A 228 -10.08 -3.21 6.28
CA SER A 228 -11.23 -4.05 6.64
C SER A 228 -11.20 -4.39 8.13
N ALA A 229 -12.36 -4.69 8.71
CA ALA A 229 -12.49 -5.16 10.09
C ALA A 229 -13.59 -6.23 10.20
N PRO A 230 -13.39 -7.41 9.60
CA PRO A 230 -14.37 -8.49 9.65
C PRO A 230 -14.58 -9.00 11.09
N SER A 231 -15.80 -9.45 11.36
CA SER A 231 -16.12 -10.16 12.60
C SER A 231 -15.61 -11.59 12.54
N VAL A 232 -14.94 -12.02 13.60
CA VAL A 232 -14.46 -13.39 13.78
C VAL A 232 -15.52 -14.19 14.54
N VAL A 233 -15.90 -15.34 13.98
CA VAL A 233 -16.94 -16.22 14.56
C VAL A 233 -16.41 -17.61 14.94
N SER A 234 -15.18 -17.93 14.51
CA SER A 234 -14.47 -19.16 14.86
C SER A 234 -12.96 -18.95 14.72
N ALA A 235 -12.17 -19.80 15.35
CA ALA A 235 -10.72 -19.78 15.19
C ALA A 235 -10.33 -20.12 13.74
N ILE A 236 -9.44 -19.32 13.15
CA ILE A 236 -8.95 -19.54 11.79
C ILE A 236 -7.59 -20.23 11.86
N THR A 237 -7.60 -21.56 11.70
CA THR A 237 -6.40 -22.41 11.82
C THR A 237 -5.70 -22.71 10.50
N GLY A 238 -6.29 -22.31 9.37
CA GLY A 238 -5.79 -22.61 8.02
C GLY A 238 -4.57 -21.78 7.58
N GLY A 239 -4.10 -20.83 8.39
CA GLY A 239 -2.92 -20.03 8.08
C GLY A 239 -3.09 -19.06 6.91
N LYS A 240 -4.33 -18.74 6.55
CA LYS A 240 -4.67 -17.86 5.43
C LYS A 240 -5.65 -16.78 5.83
N ALA A 241 -5.57 -15.63 5.17
CA ALA A 241 -6.53 -14.53 5.30
C ALA A 241 -6.76 -13.87 3.94
N GLN A 242 -7.83 -13.11 3.79
CA GLN A 242 -8.15 -12.37 2.58
C GLN A 242 -8.37 -10.91 2.89
N ILE A 243 -7.79 -10.02 2.09
CA ILE A 243 -8.08 -8.59 2.11
C ILE A 243 -9.00 -8.29 0.93
N SER A 244 -10.25 -7.96 1.22
CA SER A 244 -11.25 -7.50 0.25
C SER A 244 -11.44 -5.98 0.36
N GLY A 245 -11.81 -5.30 -0.74
CA GLY A 245 -11.88 -3.83 -0.72
C GLY A 245 -12.25 -3.15 -2.05
N SER A 246 -12.98 -3.82 -2.94
CA SER A 246 -13.29 -3.32 -4.29
C SER A 246 -12.03 -2.85 -5.06
N TYR A 247 -10.95 -3.61 -4.96
CA TYR A 247 -9.69 -3.31 -5.66
C TYR A 247 -9.85 -3.44 -7.18
N THR A 248 -9.10 -2.62 -7.91
CA THR A 248 -8.77 -2.94 -9.31
C THR A 248 -7.73 -4.06 -9.33
N LYS A 249 -7.57 -4.70 -10.49
CA LYS A 249 -6.51 -5.70 -10.70
C LYS A 249 -5.15 -5.15 -10.30
N GLU A 250 -4.83 -3.97 -10.82
CA GLU A 250 -3.55 -3.32 -10.61
C GLU A 250 -3.37 -2.95 -9.14
N GLY A 251 -4.41 -2.44 -8.47
CA GLY A 251 -4.35 -2.09 -7.05
C GLY A 251 -4.13 -3.30 -6.16
N ALA A 252 -4.78 -4.44 -6.46
CA ALA A 252 -4.55 -5.68 -5.72
C ALA A 252 -3.14 -6.23 -5.96
N GLN A 253 -2.64 -6.18 -7.20
CA GLN A 253 -1.27 -6.60 -7.54
C GLN A 253 -0.21 -5.73 -6.85
N ASP A 254 -0.39 -4.41 -6.85
CA ASP A 254 0.53 -3.48 -6.21
C ASP A 254 0.55 -3.70 -4.69
N LEU A 255 -0.61 -3.91 -4.06
CA LEU A 255 -0.71 -4.24 -2.64
C LEU A 255 -0.07 -5.60 -2.30
N ALA A 256 -0.35 -6.64 -3.10
CA ALA A 256 0.21 -7.97 -2.91
C ALA A 256 1.74 -7.99 -3.05
N ALA A 257 2.28 -7.27 -4.04
CA ALA A 257 3.73 -7.10 -4.22
C ALA A 257 4.35 -6.36 -3.03
N ALA A 258 3.70 -5.30 -2.55
CA ALA A 258 4.19 -4.51 -1.43
C ALA A 258 4.17 -5.30 -0.10
N ILE A 259 3.13 -6.10 0.15
CA ILE A 259 3.06 -6.97 1.33
C ILE A 259 4.10 -8.11 1.24
N SER A 260 4.24 -8.77 0.08
CA SER A 260 5.15 -9.91 -0.08
C SER A 260 6.62 -9.52 0.02
N SER A 261 6.99 -8.35 -0.50
CA SER A 261 8.32 -7.76 -0.28
C SER A 261 8.48 -7.25 1.16
N GLY A 262 7.40 -6.98 1.87
CA GLY A 262 7.43 -6.44 3.22
C GLY A 262 7.54 -4.91 3.24
N ALA A 263 7.31 -4.36 4.43
CA ALA A 263 7.21 -2.93 4.61
C ALA A 263 8.54 -2.20 4.37
N LEU A 264 8.48 -1.00 3.79
CA LEU A 264 9.65 -0.13 3.72
C LEU A 264 9.99 0.40 5.13
N PRO A 265 11.26 0.45 5.53
CA PRO A 265 11.67 1.04 6.81
C PRO A 265 11.53 2.57 6.84
N VAL A 266 11.40 3.19 5.66
CA VAL A 266 11.23 4.65 5.48
C VAL A 266 9.99 4.95 4.64
N GLN A 267 9.46 6.16 4.79
CA GLN A 267 8.49 6.72 3.87
C GLN A 267 9.20 7.40 2.71
N LEU A 268 8.74 7.16 1.49
CA LEU A 268 9.26 7.79 0.28
C LEU A 268 8.27 8.86 -0.20
N THR A 269 8.72 10.11 -0.27
CA THR A 269 7.94 11.23 -0.81
C THR A 269 8.50 11.61 -2.17
N ALA A 270 7.68 11.57 -3.22
CA ALA A 270 8.12 11.95 -4.56
C ALA A 270 8.51 13.43 -4.60
N ASP A 271 9.68 13.73 -5.16
CA ASP A 271 10.11 15.11 -5.38
C ASP A 271 9.21 15.73 -6.46
N GLY A 272 8.61 16.89 -6.20
CA GLY A 272 7.51 17.48 -6.96
C GLY A 272 7.82 17.94 -8.40
N ASN A 273 8.90 17.46 -9.02
CA ASN A 273 9.24 17.74 -10.42
C ASN A 273 8.88 16.53 -11.29
N GLY A 274 7.63 16.48 -11.75
CA GLY A 274 7.14 15.52 -12.74
C GLY A 274 5.93 16.08 -13.46
#